data_AF-A0A0M3ITS9-F1
#
_entry.id   AF-A0A0M3ITS9-F1
#
_cell.length_a   1.000
_cell.length_b   1.000
_cell.length_c   1.000
_cell.angle_alpha   90.00
_cell.angle_beta   90.00
_cell.angle_gamma   90.00
#
_symmetry.space_group_name_H-M   'P 1'
#
loop_
_entity.id
_entity.type
_entity.pdbx_description
1 polymer ?
#
loop_
_entity_poly.entity_id
_entity_poly.type
_entity_poly.pdbx_seq_one_letter_code
_entity_poly.pdbx_strand_id
1 'polypeptide(L)'
;MRSLLKSGDTEKIIFFAKKAHNKEIYILAANFLQTLNWKTDTNLMKYIETFYTKANAYELLASFYEACAQVEIDDYRDYSKANAALAEAQRCIKRALEDEPKNVIQLSEKLDELSHTIANIKKFVGIRTIYETDPNDAIRQLQALADEKGIDESIRIGDIYAIMIIHNARKSNFKKAYSLICQLQERQPRINVSRYVNAQILDTICDELHHPRLTGINNGASDEEDDTEEGVEYSHALKRQIQNKSSFAGSDLHKALNS
;
A
#
# COMPACT_ATOMS: atom_id res chain seq x y z
N MET A 1 27.45 14.57 -20.26
CA MET A 1 26.34 14.09 -19.42
C MET A 1 25.86 15.11 -18.38
N ARG A 2 26.73 15.66 -17.51
CA ARG A 2 26.30 16.62 -16.46
C ARG A 2 25.53 17.84 -16.99
N SER A 3 25.98 18.45 -18.08
CA SER A 3 25.25 19.57 -18.72
C SER A 3 23.92 19.16 -19.34
N LEU A 4 23.81 17.90 -19.80
CA LEU A 4 22.58 17.35 -20.37
C LEU A 4 21.54 17.06 -19.28
N LEU A 5 21.96 16.51 -18.15
CA LEU A 5 21.08 16.35 -16.98
C LEU A 5 20.52 17.69 -16.50
N LYS A 6 21.36 18.73 -16.46
CA LYS A 6 20.93 20.08 -16.09
C LYS A 6 19.88 20.67 -17.05
N SER A 7 19.81 20.18 -18.29
CA SER A 7 18.79 20.62 -19.25
C SER A 7 17.41 20.00 -18.99
N GLY A 8 17.32 18.92 -18.20
CA GLY A 8 16.06 18.22 -17.91
C GLY A 8 15.43 17.50 -19.11
N ASP A 9 16.05 17.53 -20.28
CA ASP A 9 15.51 16.93 -21.51
C ASP A 9 15.58 15.40 -21.47
N THR A 10 14.48 14.79 -21.03
CA THR A 10 14.38 13.36 -20.74
C THR A 10 14.63 12.50 -21.99
N GLU A 11 14.10 12.89 -23.14
CA GLU A 11 14.28 12.16 -24.40
C GLU A 11 15.75 12.17 -24.84
N LYS A 12 16.41 13.33 -24.79
CA LYS A 12 17.84 13.43 -25.13
C LYS A 12 18.71 12.66 -24.14
N ILE A 13 18.35 12.66 -22.85
CA ILE A 13 19.05 11.89 -21.81
C ILE A 13 18.95 10.39 -22.11
N ILE A 14 17.74 9.87 -22.39
CA ILE A 14 17.52 8.46 -22.74
C ILE A 14 18.27 8.11 -24.04
N PHE A 15 18.16 8.95 -25.06
CA PHE A 15 18.83 8.73 -26.36
C PHE A 15 20.35 8.68 -26.22
N PHE A 16 20.92 9.64 -25.48
CA PHE A 16 22.36 9.69 -25.23
C PHE A 16 22.82 8.46 -24.46
N ALA A 17 22.12 8.09 -23.38
CA ALA A 17 22.44 6.91 -22.59
C ALA A 17 22.42 5.63 -23.45
N LYS A 18 21.39 5.44 -24.28
CA LYS A 18 21.29 4.29 -25.21
C LYS A 18 22.49 4.17 -26.14
N LYS A 19 23.09 5.29 -26.59
CA LYS A 19 24.24 5.31 -27.50
C LYS A 19 25.59 5.26 -26.80
N ALA A 20 25.67 5.62 -25.53
CA ALA A 20 26.94 5.81 -24.84
C ALA A 20 27.69 4.50 -24.52
N HIS A 21 26.98 3.37 -24.41
CA HIS A 21 27.54 2.06 -24.05
C HIS A 21 28.46 2.09 -22.81
N ASN A 22 28.14 2.95 -21.85
CA ASN A 22 28.98 3.21 -20.67
C ASN A 22 28.15 3.03 -19.39
N LYS A 23 28.66 2.20 -18.46
CA LYS A 23 27.98 1.85 -17.20
C LYS A 23 27.64 3.07 -16.34
N GLU A 24 28.56 4.01 -16.19
CA GLU A 24 28.34 5.23 -15.40
C GLU A 24 27.26 6.11 -16.02
N ILE A 25 27.22 6.21 -17.35
CA ILE A 25 26.19 6.98 -18.06
C ILE A 25 24.81 6.33 -17.89
N TYR A 26 24.72 5.01 -17.93
CA TYR A 26 23.48 4.30 -17.65
C TYR A 26 22.99 4.54 -16.21
N ILE A 27 23.86 4.40 -15.21
CA ILE A 27 23.52 4.68 -13.80
C ILE A 27 23.04 6.12 -13.64
N LEU A 28 23.76 7.08 -14.23
CA LEU A 28 23.43 8.50 -14.10
C LEU A 28 22.09 8.85 -14.78
N ALA A 29 21.79 8.23 -15.92
CA ALA A 29 20.49 8.37 -16.57
C ALA A 29 19.38 7.75 -15.72
N ALA A 30 19.55 6.52 -15.23
CA ALA A 30 18.56 5.84 -14.40
C ALA A 30 18.26 6.62 -13.11
N ASN A 31 19.29 7.11 -12.40
CA ASN A 31 19.15 7.93 -11.21
C ASN A 31 18.35 9.22 -11.51
N PHE A 32 18.58 9.85 -12.66
CA PHE A 32 17.80 11.01 -13.08
C PHE A 32 16.33 10.65 -13.33
N LEU A 33 16.05 9.57 -14.06
CA LEU A 33 14.69 9.14 -14.36
C LEU A 33 13.89 8.80 -13.09
N GLN A 34 14.54 8.30 -12.02
CA GLN A 34 13.91 8.07 -10.73
C GLN A 34 13.39 9.35 -10.04
N THR A 35 13.91 10.52 -10.41
CA THR A 35 13.43 11.81 -9.89
C THR A 35 12.17 12.33 -10.59
N LEU A 36 11.80 11.71 -11.71
CA LEU A 36 10.61 12.06 -12.48
C LEU A 36 9.39 11.29 -11.95
N ASN A 37 8.20 11.58 -12.49
CA ASN A 37 6.97 10.85 -12.15
C ASN A 37 6.90 9.47 -12.84
N TRP A 38 7.85 8.59 -12.53
CA TRP A 38 7.89 7.23 -13.06
C TRP A 38 6.71 6.37 -12.62
N LYS A 39 6.00 6.74 -11.54
CA LYS A 39 4.83 6.02 -11.02
C LYS A 39 3.71 5.88 -12.06
N THR A 40 3.52 6.91 -12.88
CA THR A 40 2.44 6.97 -13.88
C THR A 40 2.91 6.64 -15.30
N ASP A 41 4.23 6.62 -15.54
CA ASP A 41 4.83 6.34 -16.85
C ASP A 41 5.58 5.00 -16.86
N THR A 42 4.91 3.97 -17.40
CA THR A 42 5.49 2.63 -17.58
C THR A 42 6.71 2.59 -18.50
N ASN A 43 6.90 3.59 -19.38
CA ASN A 43 8.10 3.67 -20.22
C ASN A 43 9.32 4.10 -19.41
N LEU A 44 9.14 5.05 -18.47
CA LEU A 44 10.23 5.48 -17.58
C LEU A 44 10.72 4.32 -16.72
N MET A 45 9.80 3.52 -16.14
CA MET A 45 10.16 2.32 -15.38
C MET A 45 11.02 1.36 -16.21
N LYS A 46 10.60 1.04 -17.44
CA LYS A 46 11.36 0.15 -18.35
C LYS A 46 12.74 0.71 -18.68
N TYR A 47 12.87 2.02 -18.84
CA TYR A 47 14.17 2.65 -19.08
C TYR A 47 15.09 2.57 -17.87
N ILE A 48 14.57 2.81 -16.66
CA ILE A 48 15.31 2.67 -15.41
C ILE A 48 15.84 1.23 -15.26
N GLU A 49 14.96 0.24 -15.41
CA GLU A 49 15.31 -1.19 -15.36
C GLU A 49 16.38 -1.53 -16.40
N THR A 50 16.18 -1.10 -17.65
CA THR A 50 17.12 -1.36 -18.75
C THR A 50 18.49 -0.77 -18.46
N PHE A 51 18.55 0.47 -17.97
CA PHE A 51 19.82 1.15 -17.72
C PHE A 51 20.57 0.54 -16.53
N TYR A 52 19.92 0.24 -15.41
CA TYR A 52 20.62 -0.45 -14.32
C TYR A 52 21.08 -1.85 -14.70
N THR A 53 20.26 -2.61 -15.43
CA THR A 53 20.64 -3.94 -15.92
C THR A 53 21.87 -3.85 -16.83
N LYS A 54 21.89 -2.92 -17.79
CA LYS A 54 23.06 -2.72 -18.67
C LYS A 54 24.32 -2.24 -17.94
N ALA A 55 24.17 -1.65 -16.76
CA ALA A 55 25.29 -1.23 -15.93
C ALA A 55 25.81 -2.33 -14.98
N ASN A 56 25.11 -3.48 -14.87
CA ASN A 56 25.24 -4.45 -13.77
C ASN A 56 25.03 -3.80 -12.39
N ALA A 57 24.23 -2.73 -12.30
CA ALA A 57 23.98 -2.01 -11.06
C ALA A 57 22.78 -2.61 -10.32
N TYR A 58 22.87 -3.90 -9.97
CA TYR A 58 21.74 -4.67 -9.43
C TYR A 58 21.30 -4.21 -8.04
N GLU A 59 22.19 -3.65 -7.23
CA GLU A 59 21.84 -3.05 -5.94
C GLU A 59 20.89 -1.85 -6.12
N LEU A 60 21.23 -0.94 -7.04
CA LEU A 60 20.39 0.23 -7.37
C LEU A 60 19.05 -0.20 -7.99
N LEU A 61 19.06 -1.27 -8.80
CA LEU A 61 17.84 -1.83 -9.35
C LEU A 61 16.94 -2.45 -8.27
N ALA A 62 17.53 -3.15 -7.29
CA ALA A 62 16.78 -3.70 -6.16
C ALA A 62 16.12 -2.58 -5.35
N SER A 63 16.86 -1.52 -5.03
CA SER A 63 16.32 -0.35 -4.33
C SER A 63 15.19 0.33 -5.11
N PHE A 64 15.28 0.38 -6.45
CA PHE A 64 14.19 0.90 -7.28
C PHE A 64 12.93 0.02 -7.19
N TYR A 65 13.07 -1.30 -7.20
CA TYR A 65 11.93 -2.21 -7.02
C TYR A 65 11.32 -2.14 -5.61
N GLU A 66 12.13 -1.93 -4.57
CA GLU A 66 11.62 -1.64 -3.21
C GLU A 66 10.81 -0.33 -3.18
N ALA A 67 11.28 0.73 -3.84
CA ALA A 67 10.53 1.97 -3.98
C ALA A 67 9.20 1.75 -4.74
N CYS A 68 9.19 0.91 -5.78
CA CYS A 68 7.96 0.51 -6.45
C CYS A 68 7.01 -0.21 -5.49
N ALA A 69 7.51 -1.18 -4.71
CA ALA A 69 6.69 -1.90 -3.73
C ALA A 69 6.10 -0.98 -2.65
N GLN A 70 6.88 -0.01 -2.16
CA GLN A 70 6.41 0.96 -1.18
C GLN A 70 5.26 1.81 -1.72
N VAL A 71 5.37 2.27 -2.98
CA VAL A 71 4.28 3.00 -3.66
C VAL A 71 3.02 2.16 -3.79
N GLU A 72 3.15 0.89 -4.19
CA GLU A 72 2.02 -0.03 -4.28
C GLU A 72 1.33 -0.24 -2.92
N ILE A 73 2.07 -0.24 -1.82
CA ILE A 73 1.52 -0.36 -0.45
C ILE A 73 0.88 0.96 0.01
N ASP A 74 1.57 2.09 -0.17
CA ASP A 74 1.19 3.37 0.42
C ASP A 74 0.05 4.06 -0.34
N ASP A 75 0.16 4.08 -1.66
CA ASP A 75 -0.74 4.83 -2.54
C ASP A 75 -1.91 3.93 -2.96
N TYR A 76 -1.63 2.68 -3.34
CA TYR A 76 -2.65 1.79 -3.95
C TYR A 76 -3.16 0.67 -3.04
N ARG A 77 -2.49 0.37 -1.92
CA ARG A 77 -2.76 -0.78 -1.03
C ARG A 77 -2.79 -2.13 -1.78
N ASP A 78 -2.06 -2.21 -2.89
CA ASP A 78 -1.93 -3.40 -3.71
C ASP A 78 -0.73 -4.23 -3.25
N TYR A 79 -0.96 -4.96 -2.15
CA TYR A 79 0.02 -5.88 -1.58
C TYR A 79 0.41 -7.02 -2.54
N SER A 80 -0.41 -7.34 -3.54
CA SER A 80 -0.09 -8.36 -4.55
C SER A 80 0.97 -7.85 -5.53
N LYS A 81 0.82 -6.62 -6.04
CA LYS A 81 1.84 -5.96 -6.86
C LYS A 81 3.10 -5.64 -6.07
N ALA A 82 2.96 -5.19 -4.82
CA ALA A 82 4.10 -4.96 -3.94
C ALA A 82 4.94 -6.24 -3.75
N ASN A 83 4.29 -7.38 -3.52
CA ASN A 83 4.99 -8.67 -3.43
C ASN A 83 5.70 -9.05 -4.74
N ALA A 84 5.12 -8.75 -5.91
CA ALA A 84 5.78 -9.00 -7.19
C ALA A 84 7.03 -8.12 -7.37
N ALA A 85 6.94 -6.83 -7.03
CA ALA A 85 8.07 -5.90 -7.07
C ALA A 85 9.19 -6.32 -6.09
N LEU A 86 8.85 -6.70 -4.85
CA LEU A 86 9.83 -7.21 -3.89
C LEU A 86 10.50 -8.51 -4.34
N ALA A 87 9.78 -9.38 -5.05
CA ALA A 87 10.37 -10.58 -5.63
C ALA A 87 11.40 -10.24 -6.73
N GLU A 88 11.17 -9.20 -7.52
CA GLU A 88 12.18 -8.69 -8.47
C GLU A 88 13.36 -8.02 -7.75
N ALA A 89 13.12 -7.27 -6.67
CA ALA A 89 14.20 -6.76 -5.81
C ALA A 89 15.08 -7.89 -5.28
N GLN A 90 14.45 -8.95 -4.76
CA GLN A 90 15.15 -10.14 -4.24
C GLN A 90 15.99 -10.83 -5.34
N ARG A 91 15.47 -10.93 -6.57
CA ARG A 91 16.21 -11.47 -7.73
C ARG A 91 17.42 -10.60 -8.06
N CYS A 92 17.28 -9.28 -7.99
CA CYS A 92 18.39 -8.35 -8.22
C CYS A 92 19.50 -8.51 -7.18
N ILE A 93 19.15 -8.61 -5.89
CA ILE A 93 20.15 -8.86 -4.83
C ILE A 93 20.87 -10.20 -5.03
N LYS A 94 20.16 -11.27 -5.41
CA LYS A 94 20.79 -12.56 -5.73
C LYS A 94 21.78 -12.45 -6.89
N ARG A 95 21.44 -11.71 -7.95
CA ARG A 95 22.36 -11.43 -9.06
C ARG A 95 23.57 -10.59 -8.62
N ALA A 96 23.36 -9.62 -7.73
CA ALA A 96 24.46 -8.84 -7.15
C ALA A 96 25.41 -9.74 -6.34
N LEU A 97 24.88 -10.75 -5.64
CA LEU A 97 25.68 -11.74 -4.90
C LEU A 97 26.51 -12.66 -5.80
N GLU A 98 26.04 -12.94 -7.01
CA GLU A 98 26.75 -13.75 -8.01
C GLU A 98 27.89 -12.97 -8.70
N ASP A 99 27.81 -11.63 -8.77
CA ASP A 99 28.77 -10.76 -9.49
C ASP A 99 29.94 -10.28 -8.60
N GLU A 100 30.58 -11.20 -7.85
CA GLU A 100 31.71 -10.95 -6.93
C GLU A 100 31.59 -9.65 -6.09
N PRO A 101 30.58 -9.55 -5.21
CA PRO A 101 30.28 -8.30 -4.53
C PRO A 101 31.33 -7.94 -3.49
N LYS A 102 31.58 -6.63 -3.35
CA LYS A 102 32.43 -6.10 -2.26
C LYS A 102 31.74 -6.15 -0.89
N ASN A 103 30.40 -6.23 -0.88
CA ASN A 103 29.55 -6.05 0.30
C ASN A 103 28.66 -7.29 0.58
N VAL A 104 29.22 -8.50 0.51
CA VAL A 104 28.47 -9.78 0.68
C VAL A 104 27.57 -9.77 1.93
N ILE A 105 28.09 -9.30 3.07
CA ILE A 105 27.35 -9.30 4.35
C ILE A 105 26.08 -8.45 4.24
N GLN A 106 26.21 -7.20 3.79
CA GLN A 106 25.08 -6.27 3.63
C GLN A 106 24.04 -6.79 2.63
N LEU A 107 24.49 -7.41 1.53
CA LEU A 107 23.59 -8.01 0.55
C LEU A 107 22.85 -9.23 1.09
N SER A 108 23.50 -10.04 1.93
CA SER A 108 22.86 -11.18 2.58
C SER A 108 21.82 -10.73 3.60
N GLU A 109 22.15 -9.74 4.44
CA GLU A 109 21.22 -9.15 5.39
C GLU A 109 20.00 -8.57 4.65
N LYS A 110 20.24 -7.84 3.56
CA LYS A 110 19.17 -7.29 2.72
C LYS A 110 18.29 -8.38 2.10
N LEU A 111 18.89 -9.49 1.69
CA LEU A 111 18.17 -10.63 1.14
C LEU A 111 17.24 -11.27 2.18
N ASP A 112 17.68 -11.36 3.44
CA ASP A 112 16.91 -11.88 4.56
C ASP A 112 15.75 -10.93 4.92
N GLU A 113 16.00 -9.62 4.99
CA GLU A 113 14.98 -8.58 5.19
C GLU A 113 13.87 -8.64 4.11
N LEU A 114 14.26 -8.71 2.84
CA LEU A 114 13.32 -8.84 1.72
C LEU A 114 12.52 -10.14 1.82
N SER A 115 13.17 -11.25 2.19
CA SER A 115 12.51 -12.55 2.35
C SER A 115 11.48 -12.53 3.48
N HIS A 116 11.82 -11.89 4.61
CA HIS A 116 10.91 -11.70 5.72
C HIS A 116 9.69 -10.84 5.33
N THR A 117 9.94 -9.71 4.68
CA THR A 117 8.89 -8.79 4.20
C THR A 117 7.94 -9.48 3.23
N ILE A 118 8.47 -10.22 2.25
CA ILE A 118 7.71 -11.01 1.29
C ILE A 118 6.83 -12.05 2.00
N ALA A 119 7.37 -12.74 3.01
CA ALA A 119 6.61 -13.75 3.76
C ALA A 119 5.42 -13.13 4.50
N ASN A 120 5.63 -11.99 5.17
CA ASN A 120 4.58 -11.26 5.87
C ASN A 120 3.49 -10.77 4.92
N ILE A 121 3.87 -10.17 3.79
CA ILE A 121 2.92 -9.70 2.77
C ILE A 121 2.11 -10.88 2.20
N LYS A 122 2.76 -12.00 1.86
CA LYS A 122 2.06 -13.21 1.38
C LYS A 122 1.06 -13.73 2.39
N LYS A 123 1.42 -13.75 3.67
CA LYS A 123 0.52 -14.16 4.75
C LYS A 123 -0.69 -13.23 4.83
N PHE A 124 -0.49 -11.91 4.78
CA PHE A 124 -1.59 -10.94 4.78
C PHE A 124 -2.51 -11.10 3.56
N VAL A 125 -1.96 -11.23 2.36
CA VAL A 125 -2.74 -11.48 1.12
C VAL A 125 -3.50 -12.80 1.24
N GLY A 126 -2.88 -13.86 1.75
CA GLY A 126 -3.53 -15.15 1.98
C GLY A 126 -4.72 -15.05 2.94
N ILE A 127 -4.57 -14.29 4.04
CA ILE A 127 -5.67 -14.06 5.00
C ILE A 127 -6.83 -13.29 4.35
N ARG A 128 -6.53 -12.31 3.47
CA ARG A 128 -7.58 -11.60 2.70
C ARG A 128 -8.37 -12.54 1.80
N THR A 129 -7.73 -13.53 1.19
CA THR A 129 -8.43 -14.56 0.41
C THR A 129 -9.32 -15.44 1.31
N ILE A 130 -8.82 -15.85 2.48
CA ILE A 130 -9.61 -16.65 3.45
C ILE A 130 -10.84 -15.86 3.92
N TYR A 131 -10.76 -14.55 4.05
CA TYR A 131 -11.88 -13.71 4.46
C TYR A 131 -13.10 -13.83 3.53
N GLU A 132 -12.91 -14.20 2.26
CA GLU A 132 -14.01 -14.42 1.31
C GLU A 132 -14.81 -15.70 1.62
N THR A 133 -14.18 -16.71 2.24
CA THR A 133 -14.79 -18.01 2.53
C THR A 133 -15.09 -18.22 4.01
N ASP A 134 -14.20 -17.79 4.90
CA ASP A 134 -14.35 -17.87 6.36
C ASP A 134 -13.89 -16.54 7.02
N PRO A 135 -14.81 -15.57 7.13
CA PRO A 135 -14.50 -14.28 7.76
C PRO A 135 -14.08 -14.39 9.23
N ASN A 136 -14.51 -15.41 9.97
CA ASN A 136 -14.18 -15.51 11.40
C ASN A 136 -12.75 -16.01 11.59
N ASP A 137 -12.36 -17.02 10.82
CA ASP A 137 -11.00 -17.53 10.82
C ASP A 137 -10.00 -16.46 10.36
N ALA A 138 -10.33 -15.73 9.28
CA ALA A 138 -9.52 -14.63 8.79
C ALA A 138 -9.31 -13.54 9.87
N ILE A 139 -10.35 -13.16 10.62
CA ILE A 139 -10.23 -12.17 11.69
C ILE A 139 -9.35 -12.66 12.84
N ARG A 140 -9.42 -13.95 13.21
CA ARG A 140 -8.51 -14.54 14.19
C ARG A 140 -7.06 -14.50 13.70
N GLN A 141 -6.83 -14.80 12.43
CA GLN A 141 -5.49 -14.74 11.83
C GLN A 141 -4.97 -13.29 11.72
N LEU A 142 -5.83 -12.31 11.41
CA LEU A 142 -5.45 -10.89 11.39
C LEU A 142 -5.09 -10.38 12.79
N GLN A 143 -5.77 -10.82 13.84
CA GLN A 143 -5.40 -10.51 15.23
C GLN A 143 -4.01 -11.03 15.56
N ALA A 144 -3.76 -12.31 15.29
CA ALA A 144 -2.44 -12.91 15.51
C ALA A 144 -1.34 -12.21 14.69
N LEU A 145 -1.63 -11.85 13.43
CA LEU A 145 -0.71 -11.11 12.58
C LEU A 145 -0.43 -9.70 13.12
N ALA A 146 -1.46 -9.01 13.64
CA ALA A 146 -1.28 -7.69 14.24
C ALA A 146 -0.36 -7.74 15.47
N ASP A 147 -0.41 -8.83 16.25
CA ASP A 147 0.40 -9.00 17.46
C ASP A 147 1.86 -9.43 17.16
N GLU A 148 2.20 -9.78 15.91
CA GLU A 148 3.56 -10.15 15.52
C GLU A 148 4.51 -8.94 15.60
N LYS A 149 5.68 -9.14 16.22
CA LYS A 149 6.70 -8.10 16.35
C LYS A 149 7.29 -7.77 14.98
N GLY A 150 7.44 -6.48 14.69
CA GLY A 150 8.01 -6.00 13.41
C GLY A 150 7.05 -6.10 12.23
N ILE A 151 5.79 -6.49 12.41
CA ILE A 151 4.83 -6.56 11.30
C ILE A 151 4.60 -5.21 10.62
N ASP A 152 4.73 -4.12 11.39
CA ASP A 152 4.59 -2.74 10.93
C ASP A 152 5.74 -2.26 10.04
N GLU A 153 6.84 -3.02 9.99
CA GLU A 153 7.94 -2.80 9.02
C GLU A 153 7.58 -3.37 7.64
N SER A 154 6.73 -4.40 7.59
CA SER A 154 6.37 -5.09 6.33
C SER A 154 5.00 -4.68 5.78
N ILE A 155 4.04 -4.38 6.65
CA ILE A 155 2.64 -4.12 6.32
C ILE A 155 2.17 -2.93 7.14
N ARG A 156 1.38 -2.05 6.52
CA ARG A 156 0.75 -0.94 7.23
C ARG A 156 -0.24 -1.50 8.24
N ILE A 157 0.07 -1.35 9.52
CA ILE A 157 -0.78 -1.86 10.60
C ILE A 157 -2.22 -1.31 10.53
N GLY A 158 -2.38 -0.08 10.04
CA GLY A 158 -3.70 0.50 9.79
C GLY A 158 -4.56 -0.29 8.81
N ASP A 159 -3.98 -0.93 7.79
CA ASP A 159 -4.72 -1.76 6.84
C ASP A 159 -5.22 -3.07 7.48
N ILE A 160 -4.43 -3.67 8.38
CA ILE A 160 -4.85 -4.85 9.17
C ILE A 160 -6.03 -4.48 10.07
N TYR A 161 -5.88 -3.40 10.83
CA TYR A 161 -6.94 -2.93 11.74
C TYR A 161 -8.19 -2.48 11.00
N ALA A 162 -8.06 -1.86 9.82
CA ALA A 162 -9.20 -1.45 9.02
C ALA A 162 -10.13 -2.63 8.69
N ILE A 163 -9.56 -3.76 8.26
CA ILE A 163 -10.35 -4.97 7.97
C ILE A 163 -11.10 -5.42 9.23
N MET A 164 -10.41 -5.45 10.38
CA MET A 164 -11.01 -5.90 11.64
C MET A 164 -12.09 -4.94 12.16
N ILE A 165 -11.89 -3.62 12.06
CA ILE A 165 -12.85 -2.59 12.45
C ILE A 165 -14.10 -2.69 11.57
N ILE A 166 -13.92 -2.71 10.24
CA ILE A 166 -15.03 -2.81 9.28
C ILE A 166 -15.82 -4.11 9.49
N HIS A 167 -15.15 -5.23 9.73
CA HIS A 167 -15.82 -6.50 10.03
C HIS A 167 -16.73 -6.40 11.27
N ASN A 168 -16.21 -5.87 12.37
CA ASN A 168 -16.97 -5.76 13.62
C ASN A 168 -18.11 -4.74 13.50
N ALA A 169 -17.88 -3.61 12.83
CA ALA A 169 -18.92 -2.61 12.57
C ALA A 169 -20.08 -3.21 11.74
N ARG A 170 -19.77 -3.99 10.69
CA ARG A 170 -20.79 -4.69 9.88
C ARG A 170 -21.62 -5.70 10.67
N LYS A 171 -21.05 -6.30 11.72
CA LYS A 171 -21.74 -7.19 12.65
C LYS A 171 -22.45 -6.47 13.80
N SER A 172 -22.51 -5.14 13.77
CA SER A 172 -23.02 -4.30 14.86
C SER A 172 -22.29 -4.50 16.20
N ASN A 173 -21.07 -5.02 16.16
CA ASN A 173 -20.19 -5.18 17.32
C ASN A 173 -19.40 -3.88 17.56
N PHE A 174 -20.11 -2.77 17.74
CA PHE A 174 -19.52 -1.43 17.80
C PHE A 174 -18.52 -1.27 18.95
N LYS A 175 -18.81 -1.86 20.13
CA LYS A 175 -17.87 -1.88 21.27
C LYS A 175 -16.51 -2.47 20.90
N LYS A 176 -16.50 -3.59 20.16
CA LYS A 176 -15.26 -4.23 19.72
C LYS A 176 -14.57 -3.42 18.62
N ALA A 177 -15.34 -2.88 17.68
CA ALA A 177 -14.80 -2.02 16.62
C ALA A 177 -14.11 -0.78 17.20
N TYR A 178 -14.73 -0.11 18.18
CA TYR A 178 -14.15 1.04 18.86
C TYR A 178 -12.92 0.67 19.69
N SER A 179 -12.95 -0.46 20.41
CA SER A 179 -11.77 -0.95 21.12
C SER A 179 -10.58 -1.18 20.18
N LEU A 180 -10.80 -1.68 18.97
CA LEU A 180 -9.76 -1.83 17.96
C LEU A 180 -9.21 -0.48 17.46
N ILE A 181 -10.07 0.53 17.35
CA ILE A 181 -9.64 1.90 17.03
C ILE A 181 -8.72 2.43 18.13
N CYS A 182 -9.11 2.31 19.40
CA CYS A 182 -8.27 2.74 20.52
C CYS A 182 -6.93 2.00 20.54
N GLN A 183 -6.92 0.68 20.35
CA GLN A 183 -5.69 -0.12 20.28
C GLN A 183 -4.75 0.36 19.16
N LEU A 184 -5.30 0.69 17.99
CA LEU A 184 -4.53 1.22 16.87
C LEU A 184 -3.91 2.59 17.21
N GLN A 185 -4.69 3.47 17.85
CA GLN A 185 -4.22 4.79 18.29
C GLN A 185 -3.21 4.70 19.44
N GLU A 186 -3.34 3.73 20.35
CA GLU A 186 -2.35 3.48 21.40
C GLU A 186 -1.01 3.04 20.80
N ARG A 187 -1.04 2.15 19.80
CA ARG A 187 0.16 1.68 19.10
C ARG A 187 0.78 2.76 18.22
N GLN A 188 -0.04 3.59 17.58
CA GLN A 188 0.41 4.69 16.71
C GLN A 188 -0.37 5.99 17.05
N PRO A 189 0.07 6.79 18.04
CA PRO A 189 -0.66 7.97 18.53
C PRO A 189 -0.97 9.06 17.50
N ARG A 190 -0.20 9.11 16.40
CA ARG A 190 -0.37 10.09 15.32
C ARG A 190 -1.14 9.53 14.12
N ILE A 191 -1.69 8.32 14.23
CA ILE A 191 -2.39 7.69 13.11
C ILE A 191 -3.72 8.41 12.85
N ASN A 192 -3.94 8.77 11.59
CA ASN A 192 -5.26 9.22 11.16
C ASN A 192 -6.06 8.01 10.67
N VAL A 193 -6.99 7.53 11.52
CA VAL A 193 -7.83 6.35 11.25
C VAL A 193 -8.76 6.57 10.05
N SER A 194 -9.15 7.81 9.75
CA SER A 194 -10.01 8.14 8.60
C SER A 194 -9.33 7.87 7.26
N ARG A 195 -7.99 7.78 7.23
CA ARG A 195 -7.27 7.34 6.04
C ARG A 195 -7.46 5.85 5.76
N TYR A 196 -7.83 5.03 6.74
CA TYR A 196 -7.90 3.57 6.59
C TYR A 196 -9.34 3.05 6.58
N VAL A 197 -10.24 3.71 7.30
CA VAL A 197 -11.64 3.35 7.40
C VAL A 197 -12.49 4.54 6.98
N ASN A 198 -13.49 4.28 6.15
CA ASN A 198 -14.44 5.27 5.66
C ASN A 198 -15.12 6.04 6.82
N ALA A 199 -15.29 7.34 6.63
CA ALA A 199 -15.82 8.27 7.62
C ALA A 199 -17.21 7.87 8.14
N GLN A 200 -18.12 7.42 7.28
CA GLN A 200 -19.46 7.02 7.69
C GLN A 200 -19.44 5.82 8.65
N ILE A 201 -18.54 4.86 8.43
CA ILE A 201 -18.38 3.70 9.34
C ILE A 201 -17.86 4.16 10.70
N LEU A 202 -16.86 5.06 10.71
CA LEU A 202 -16.29 5.60 11.95
C LEU A 202 -17.33 6.39 12.75
N ASP A 203 -18.08 7.26 12.08
CA ASP A 203 -19.15 8.05 12.69
C ASP A 203 -20.23 7.15 13.27
N THR A 204 -20.65 6.11 12.55
CA THR A 204 -21.63 5.14 13.06
C THR A 204 -21.14 4.45 14.33
N ILE A 205 -19.87 4.05 14.39
CA ILE A 205 -19.28 3.42 15.59
C ILE A 205 -19.28 4.41 16.76
N CYS A 206 -18.88 5.66 16.52
CA CYS A 206 -18.82 6.70 17.55
C CYS A 206 -20.22 7.09 18.07
N ASP A 207 -21.18 7.31 17.17
CA ASP A 207 -22.53 7.76 17.50
C ASP A 207 -23.27 6.71 18.35
N GLU A 208 -23.19 5.43 17.98
CA GLU A 208 -23.84 4.32 18.69
C GLU A 208 -23.27 4.11 20.10
N LEU A 209 -21.99 4.49 20.32
CA LEU A 209 -21.35 4.39 21.62
C LEU A 209 -21.33 5.73 22.38
N HIS A 210 -21.91 6.78 21.81
CA HIS A 210 -21.87 8.14 22.35
C HIS A 210 -20.45 8.67 22.62
N HIS A 211 -19.50 8.29 21.75
CA HIS A 211 -18.13 8.80 21.76
C HIS A 211 -17.97 9.99 20.79
N PRO A 212 -17.03 10.91 21.04
CA PRO A 212 -16.70 11.96 20.08
C PRO A 212 -16.31 11.36 18.72
N ARG A 213 -16.83 11.94 17.64
CA ARG A 213 -16.47 11.52 16.29
C ARG A 213 -14.99 11.75 16.03
N LEU A 214 -14.39 10.80 15.31
CA LEU A 214 -12.96 10.82 14.96
C LEU A 214 -12.72 11.56 13.64
N THR A 215 -13.77 11.82 12.88
CA THR A 215 -13.76 12.63 11.68
C THR A 215 -13.93 14.09 12.11
N GLY A 216 -13.07 14.98 11.63
CA GLY A 216 -13.16 16.40 11.96
C GLY A 216 -14.50 16.97 11.49
N ILE A 217 -15.20 17.69 12.36
CA ILE A 217 -16.37 18.49 12.01
C ILE A 217 -15.92 19.57 11.02
N ASN A 218 -16.04 19.31 9.71
CA ASN A 218 -16.10 20.37 8.70
C ASN A 218 -17.59 20.66 8.41
N ASN A 219 -18.27 21.24 9.40
CA ASN A 219 -19.49 21.99 9.13
C ASN A 219 -19.08 23.47 8.92
N GLY A 220 -18.93 23.84 7.64
CA GLY A 220 -18.98 25.22 7.17
C GLY A 220 -17.65 25.86 6.78
N ALA A 221 -17.22 25.68 5.53
CA ALA A 221 -16.77 26.76 4.65
C ALA A 221 -16.36 26.21 3.26
N SER A 222 -17.05 26.74 2.25
CA SER A 222 -16.69 26.88 0.83
C SER A 222 -16.38 25.63 -0.01
N ASP A 223 -17.27 25.41 -0.99
CA ASP A 223 -17.04 24.78 -2.28
C ASP A 223 -15.69 25.18 -2.88
N GLU A 224 -14.90 24.20 -3.31
CA GLU A 224 -14.19 24.13 -4.59
C GLU A 224 -13.43 22.78 -4.67
N GLU A 225 -13.89 21.94 -5.61
CA GLU A 225 -13.14 20.94 -6.38
C GLU A 225 -12.06 20.09 -5.68
N ASP A 226 -12.36 18.81 -5.42
CA ASP A 226 -11.62 17.69 -6.06
C ASP A 226 -12.42 16.38 -5.89
N ASP A 227 -13.24 16.06 -6.89
CA ASP A 227 -13.99 14.81 -6.98
C ASP A 227 -13.06 13.72 -7.52
N THR A 228 -12.00 13.39 -6.77
CA THR A 228 -11.23 12.15 -6.98
C THR A 228 -11.72 11.12 -6.00
N GLU A 229 -12.70 10.31 -6.44
CA GLU A 229 -13.01 9.01 -5.86
C GLU A 229 -11.78 8.08 -5.92
N GLU A 230 -10.77 8.30 -5.08
CA GLU A 230 -9.77 7.27 -4.76
C GLU A 230 -10.24 6.49 -3.52
N GLY A 231 -11.47 5.98 -3.60
CA GLY A 231 -11.94 4.90 -2.75
C GLY A 231 -11.26 3.62 -3.18
N VAL A 232 -10.44 3.05 -2.31
CA VAL A 232 -9.77 1.73 -2.43
C VAL A 232 -10.59 0.79 -3.31
N GLU A 233 -10.07 0.45 -4.49
CA GLU A 233 -10.75 -0.43 -5.44
C GLU A 233 -10.83 -1.84 -4.85
N TYR A 234 -11.94 -2.11 -4.19
CA TYR A 234 -12.29 -3.44 -3.71
C TYR A 234 -12.44 -4.40 -4.90
N SER A 235 -12.00 -5.66 -4.73
CA SER A 235 -12.20 -6.73 -5.72
C SER A 235 -13.67 -6.79 -6.16
N HIS A 236 -13.94 -7.15 -7.43
CA HIS A 236 -15.31 -7.21 -7.97
C HIS A 236 -16.28 -8.05 -7.12
N ALA A 237 -15.79 -9.04 -6.38
CA ALA A 237 -16.56 -9.82 -5.40
C ALA A 237 -17.01 -8.97 -4.19
N LEU A 238 -16.12 -8.13 -3.67
CA LEU A 238 -16.38 -7.22 -2.57
C LEU A 238 -17.23 -6.01 -3.03
N LYS A 239 -17.03 -5.48 -4.25
CA LYS A 239 -17.94 -4.51 -4.88
C LYS A 239 -19.36 -5.07 -5.07
N ARG A 240 -19.52 -6.35 -5.48
CA ARG A 240 -20.84 -7.01 -5.56
C ARG A 240 -21.53 -7.14 -4.20
N GLN A 241 -20.80 -7.36 -3.12
CA GLN A 241 -21.38 -7.36 -1.78
C GLN A 241 -21.69 -5.96 -1.24
N ILE A 242 -20.95 -4.93 -1.69
CA ILE A 242 -21.24 -3.52 -1.40
C ILE A 242 -22.52 -3.06 -2.12
N GLN A 243 -22.71 -3.41 -3.39
CA GLN A 243 -23.87 -2.98 -4.18
C GLN A 243 -25.17 -3.75 -3.85
N ASN A 244 -25.09 -5.02 -3.44
CA ASN A 244 -26.28 -5.83 -3.12
C ASN A 244 -27.01 -5.42 -1.81
N LYS A 245 -26.54 -4.40 -1.08
CA LYS A 245 -27.26 -3.79 0.05
C LYS A 245 -27.38 -2.27 -0.07
N SER A 246 -27.30 -1.72 -1.28
CA SER A 246 -27.74 -0.35 -1.57
C SER A 246 -29.28 -0.18 -1.58
N SER A 247 -30.03 -1.11 -0.97
CA SER A 247 -31.39 -0.85 -0.48
C SER A 247 -31.33 -0.35 0.97
N PHE A 248 -30.50 0.66 1.25
CA PHE A 248 -30.59 1.48 2.46
C PHE A 248 -31.51 2.67 2.18
N ALA A 249 -32.75 2.40 1.76
CA ALA A 249 -33.86 3.35 1.77
C ALA A 249 -35.16 2.63 1.39
N GLY A 250 -36.14 2.63 2.30
CA GLY A 250 -37.55 2.51 1.93
C GLY A 250 -38.21 1.15 2.14
N SER A 251 -38.48 0.78 3.39
CA SER A 251 -39.82 0.34 3.85
C SER A 251 -39.66 -0.27 5.24
N ASP A 252 -40.14 0.42 6.28
CA ASP A 252 -40.70 -0.17 7.53
C ASP A 252 -40.73 0.80 8.72
N LEU A 253 -40.51 2.11 8.51
CA LEU A 253 -40.75 3.11 9.57
C LEU A 253 -42.02 3.94 9.41
N HIS A 254 -42.89 3.66 8.43
CA HIS A 254 -44.17 4.39 8.28
C HIS A 254 -45.44 3.60 8.62
N LYS A 255 -45.34 2.31 9.01
CA LYS A 255 -46.48 1.48 9.44
C LYS A 255 -46.59 1.28 10.95
N ALA A 256 -45.65 1.77 11.75
CA ALA A 256 -45.68 1.59 13.22
C ALA A 256 -46.19 2.82 14.00
N LEU A 257 -46.67 3.86 13.32
CA LEU A 257 -47.19 5.08 13.96
C LEU A 257 -48.63 5.45 13.55
N ASN A 258 -49.34 4.59 12.80
CA ASN A 258 -50.74 4.79 12.41
C ASN A 258 -51.53 3.46 12.42
N SER A 259 -51.38 2.65 13.47
CA SER A 259 -52.22 1.47 13.72
C SER A 259 -52.50 1.33 15.20
#